data_AF-A0A9D8G1A7-F1
#
_entry.id   AF-A0A9D8G1A7-F1
#
_cell.length_a   1.000
_cell.length_b   1.000
_cell.length_c   1.000
_cell.angle_alpha   90.00
_cell.angle_beta   90.00
_cell.angle_gamma   90.00
#
_symmetry.space_group_name_H-M   'P 1'
#
loop_
_entity.id
_entity.type
_entity.pdbx_description
1 polymer ?
#
loop_
_entity_poly.entity_id
_entity_poly.type
_entity_poly.pdbx_seq_one_letter_code
_entity_poly.pdbx_strand_id
1 'polypeptide(L)'
;MRTKIGTGFQSAFVGALMEAGEDVQRAILGGTEAEVVAGTCHFPRGWKTVAESVGRYLEATGADRVAVARAVADAKQQGVSFGDIAAHFRRLRLGERDGNVTSLTKHIARAIDEYRARFSKTTDEQIHSALLTLIDVLGERQSRR
;
A
#
# COMPACT_ATOMS: atom_id res chain seq x y z
N MET A 1 -7.78 -26.79 11.18
CA MET A 1 -7.38 -25.80 12.21
C MET A 1 -6.46 -24.78 11.55
N ARG A 2 -7.02 -23.69 10.98
CA ARG A 2 -6.24 -22.62 10.31
C ARG A 2 -5.76 -21.64 11.38
N THR A 3 -4.45 -21.43 11.43
CA THR A 3 -3.68 -20.95 12.57
C THR A 3 -3.89 -19.46 12.90
N LYS A 4 -3.85 -19.17 14.20
CA LYS A 4 -3.85 -17.86 14.92
C LYS A 4 -2.81 -16.82 14.44
N ILE A 5 -2.09 -17.08 13.36
CA ILE A 5 -1.00 -16.24 12.84
C ILE A 5 -1.55 -14.93 12.26
N GLY A 6 -2.72 -14.97 11.59
CA GLY A 6 -3.36 -13.76 11.05
C GLY A 6 -3.82 -12.79 12.14
N THR A 7 -4.25 -13.30 13.30
CA THR A 7 -4.67 -12.49 14.44
C THR A 7 -3.51 -11.77 15.12
N GLY A 8 -2.31 -12.38 15.21
CA GLY A 8 -1.15 -11.75 15.84
C GLY A 8 -0.66 -10.51 15.09
N PHE A 9 -0.60 -10.57 13.76
CA PHE A 9 -0.20 -9.42 12.94
C PHE A 9 -1.26 -8.30 12.96
N GLN A 10 -2.54 -8.66 12.96
CA GLN A 10 -3.61 -7.67 13.12
C GLN A 10 -3.48 -6.93 14.46
N SER A 11 -3.14 -7.64 15.54
CA SER A 11 -2.90 -7.01 16.85
C SER A 11 -1.76 -5.99 16.85
N ALA A 12 -0.68 -6.24 16.10
CA ALA A 12 0.43 -5.28 16.00
C ALA A 12 0.00 -3.94 15.39
N PHE A 13 -0.81 -3.98 14.32
CA PHE A 13 -1.34 -2.76 13.71
C PHE A 13 -2.46 -2.12 14.54
N VAL A 14 -3.29 -2.93 15.21
CA VAL A 14 -4.30 -2.42 16.16
C VAL A 14 -3.62 -1.67 17.30
N GLY A 15 -2.56 -2.22 17.90
CA GLY A 15 -1.78 -1.52 18.93
C GLY A 15 -1.23 -0.18 18.44
N ALA A 16 -0.63 -0.17 17.25
CA ALA A 16 -0.15 1.05 16.59
C ALA A 16 -1.25 2.11 16.40
N LEU A 17 -2.46 1.67 16.05
CA LEU A 17 -3.63 2.53 15.85
C LEU A 17 -4.14 3.13 17.17
N MET A 18 -4.12 2.34 18.26
CA MET A 18 -4.51 2.82 19.59
C MET A 18 -3.50 3.82 20.15
N GLU A 19 -2.21 3.55 19.97
CA GLU A 19 -1.12 4.45 20.37
C GLU A 19 -1.14 5.78 19.60
N ALA A 20 -1.65 5.80 18.36
CA ALA A 20 -1.61 6.98 17.49
C ALA A 20 -2.69 8.04 17.79
N GLY A 21 -3.75 7.69 18.52
CA GLY A 21 -4.83 8.60 18.92
C GLY A 21 -6.11 8.51 18.08
N GLU A 22 -7.20 9.09 18.61
CA GLU A 22 -8.55 8.96 18.06
C GLU A 22 -8.73 9.57 16.66
N ASP A 23 -7.96 10.59 16.30
CA ASP A 23 -7.95 11.21 14.97
C ASP A 23 -7.56 10.20 13.89
N VAL A 24 -6.50 9.44 14.16
CA VAL A 24 -6.00 8.35 13.30
C VAL A 24 -7.00 7.19 13.26
N GLN A 25 -7.59 6.85 14.40
CA GLN A 25 -8.62 5.81 14.47
C GLN A 25 -9.83 6.16 13.60
N ARG A 26 -10.37 7.37 13.70
CA ARG A 26 -11.50 7.80 12.86
C ARG A 26 -11.13 7.83 11.38
N ALA A 27 -9.94 8.31 11.02
CA ALA A 27 -9.50 8.36 9.63
C ALA A 27 -9.45 6.96 8.98
N ILE A 28 -9.07 5.94 9.75
CA ILE A 28 -8.88 4.58 9.24
C ILE A 28 -10.14 3.74 9.41
N LEU A 29 -10.76 3.75 10.59
CA LEU A 29 -11.89 2.87 10.93
C LEU A 29 -13.26 3.51 10.66
N GLY A 30 -13.32 4.84 10.51
CA GLY A 30 -14.59 5.57 10.50
C GLY A 30 -15.21 5.73 11.89
N GLY A 31 -14.46 5.41 12.96
CA GLY A 31 -14.87 5.55 14.36
C GLY A 31 -13.69 5.35 15.32
N THR A 32 -13.91 5.55 16.61
CA THR A 32 -12.93 5.33 17.68
C THR A 32 -13.00 3.89 18.22
N GLU A 33 -11.99 3.50 19.00
CA GLU A 33 -11.98 2.23 19.73
C GLU A 33 -13.24 2.06 20.58
N ALA A 34 -13.63 3.10 21.32
CA ALA A 34 -14.80 3.08 22.19
C ALA A 34 -16.08 2.79 21.39
N GLU A 35 -16.22 3.39 20.20
CA GLU A 35 -17.38 3.19 19.31
C GLU A 35 -17.41 1.78 18.71
N VAL A 36 -16.24 1.21 18.40
CA VAL A 36 -16.09 -0.18 17.93
C VAL A 36 -16.44 -1.16 19.05
N VAL A 37 -15.94 -0.95 20.28
CA VAL A 37 -16.23 -1.79 21.45
C VAL A 37 -17.70 -1.72 21.84
N ALA A 38 -18.30 -0.53 21.75
CA ALA A 38 -19.74 -0.33 21.96
C ALA A 38 -20.62 -0.94 20.85
N GLY A 39 -20.03 -1.46 19.77
CA GLY A 39 -20.75 -2.05 18.63
C GLY A 39 -21.44 -1.03 17.72
N THR A 40 -21.15 0.26 17.92
CA THR A 40 -21.74 1.38 17.17
C THR A 40 -21.01 1.68 15.86
N CYS A 41 -19.78 1.17 15.71
CA CYS A 41 -18.99 1.27 14.49
C CYS A 41 -18.69 -0.13 13.93
N HIS A 42 -18.58 -0.26 12.61
CA HIS A 42 -18.24 -1.50 11.94
C HIS A 42 -16.94 -1.34 11.16
N PHE A 43 -16.08 -2.35 11.24
CA PHE A 43 -14.83 -2.33 10.50
C PHE A 43 -15.08 -2.19 9.00
N PRO A 44 -14.42 -1.23 8.33
CA PRO A 44 -14.62 -1.01 6.92
C PRO A 44 -14.12 -2.19 6.09
N ARG A 45 -14.73 -2.38 4.91
CA ARG A 45 -14.36 -3.46 3.99
C ARG A 45 -12.88 -3.35 3.62
N GLY A 46 -12.13 -4.44 3.79
CA GLY A 46 -10.69 -4.49 3.51
C GLY A 46 -9.79 -4.22 4.72
N TRP A 47 -10.37 -3.81 5.87
CA TRP A 47 -9.65 -3.60 7.12
C TRP A 47 -8.74 -4.77 7.51
N LYS A 48 -9.27 -6.00 7.50
CA LYS A 48 -8.51 -7.19 7.91
C LYS A 48 -7.25 -7.41 7.07
N THR A 49 -7.34 -7.12 5.77
CA THR A 49 -6.23 -7.30 4.82
C THR A 49 -5.15 -6.24 5.01
N VAL A 50 -5.53 -4.98 5.22
CA VAL A 50 -4.56 -3.92 5.51
C VAL A 50 -3.90 -4.16 6.87
N ALA A 51 -4.68 -4.51 7.90
CA ALA A 51 -4.18 -4.72 9.25
C ALA A 51 -3.17 -5.85 9.30
N GLU A 52 -3.43 -6.96 8.60
CA GLU A 52 -2.47 -8.04 8.48
C GLU A 52 -1.20 -7.62 7.71
N SER A 53 -1.33 -6.88 6.61
CA SER A 53 -0.17 -6.51 5.79
C SER A 53 0.73 -5.48 6.47
N VAL A 54 0.14 -4.48 7.12
CA VAL A 54 0.85 -3.46 7.90
C VAL A 54 1.46 -4.09 9.15
N GLY A 55 0.72 -4.95 9.85
CA GLY A 55 1.23 -5.67 11.02
C GLY A 55 2.46 -6.53 10.70
N ARG A 56 2.42 -7.27 9.58
CA ARG A 56 3.58 -8.03 9.08
C ARG A 56 4.77 -7.12 8.73
N TYR A 57 4.52 -5.91 8.25
CA TYR A 57 5.58 -4.95 7.97
C TYR A 57 6.23 -4.47 9.28
N LEU A 58 5.43 -4.04 10.26
CA LEU A 58 5.90 -3.58 11.57
C LEU A 58 6.77 -4.63 12.27
N GLU A 59 6.31 -5.88 12.30
CA GLU A 59 7.06 -7.01 12.88
C GLU A 59 8.37 -7.30 12.14
N ALA A 60 8.37 -7.17 10.81
CA ALA A 60 9.54 -7.49 9.99
C ALA A 60 10.61 -6.38 10.02
N THR A 61 10.21 -5.12 10.16
CA THR A 61 11.14 -3.99 10.05
C THR A 61 11.43 -3.28 11.37
N GLY A 62 10.64 -3.52 12.42
CA GLY A 62 10.72 -2.76 13.67
C GLY A 62 10.45 -1.27 13.46
N ALA A 63 9.67 -0.91 12.44
CA ALA A 63 9.36 0.49 12.14
C ALA A 63 8.53 1.13 13.26
N ASP A 64 8.64 2.46 13.39
CA ASP A 64 7.85 3.23 14.34
C ASP A 64 6.35 3.03 14.06
N ARG A 65 5.68 2.45 15.06
CA ARG A 65 4.27 2.07 15.01
C ARG A 65 3.36 3.28 14.79
N VAL A 66 3.59 4.37 15.52
CA VAL A 66 2.76 5.56 15.45
C VAL A 66 2.95 6.25 14.11
N ALA A 67 4.20 6.35 13.64
CA ALA A 67 4.48 6.93 12.32
C ALA A 67 3.80 6.14 11.19
N VAL A 68 3.84 4.81 11.26
CA VAL A 68 3.17 3.95 10.27
C VAL A 68 1.65 4.10 10.33
N ALA A 69 1.05 4.14 11.52
CA ALA A 69 -0.39 4.35 11.67
C ALA A 69 -0.83 5.71 11.09
N ARG A 70 -0.06 6.78 11.35
CA ARG A 70 -0.30 8.11 10.75
C ARG A 70 -0.18 8.09 9.22
N ALA A 71 0.83 7.42 8.67
CA ALA A 71 0.96 7.27 7.22
C ALA A 71 -0.23 6.54 6.58
N VAL A 72 -0.79 5.53 7.26
CA VAL A 72 -2.01 4.86 6.81
C VAL A 72 -3.22 5.79 6.88
N ALA A 73 -3.34 6.60 7.93
CA ALA A 73 -4.42 7.59 8.06
C ALA A 73 -4.35 8.64 6.96
N ASP A 74 -3.16 9.18 6.67
CA ASP A 74 -2.96 10.17 5.61
C ASP A 74 -3.35 9.58 4.24
N ALA A 75 -2.90 8.36 3.93
CA ALA A 75 -3.29 7.67 2.70
C ALA A 75 -4.81 7.45 2.64
N LYS A 76 -5.45 7.14 3.77
CA LYS A 76 -6.90 7.00 3.84
C LYS A 76 -7.65 8.30 3.60
N GLN A 77 -7.18 9.41 4.17
CA GLN A 77 -7.74 10.74 3.95
C GLN A 77 -7.58 11.19 2.49
N GLN A 78 -6.52 10.76 1.82
CA GLN A 78 -6.30 10.99 0.39
C GLN A 78 -7.13 10.07 -0.53
N GLY A 79 -8.01 9.24 0.04
CA GLY A 79 -8.90 8.37 -0.73
C GLY A 79 -8.26 7.07 -1.21
N VAL A 80 -7.05 6.72 -0.77
CA VAL A 80 -6.39 5.46 -1.15
C VAL A 80 -7.18 4.27 -0.60
N SER A 81 -7.33 3.23 -1.42
CA SER A 81 -8.05 2.02 -1.03
C SER A 81 -7.21 1.18 -0.04
N PHE A 82 -7.87 0.41 0.83
CA PHE A 82 -7.16 -0.52 1.71
C PHE A 82 -6.38 -1.60 0.95
N GLY A 83 -6.84 -1.99 -0.24
CA GLY A 83 -6.13 -2.93 -1.09
C GLY A 83 -4.77 -2.38 -1.52
N ASP A 84 -4.73 -1.11 -1.93
CA ASP A 84 -3.50 -0.46 -2.38
C ASP A 84 -2.54 -0.22 -1.22
N ILE A 85 -3.05 0.20 -0.06
CA ILE A 85 -2.24 0.35 1.17
C ILE A 85 -1.64 -1.02 1.55
N ALA A 86 -2.44 -2.08 1.59
CA ALA A 86 -1.96 -3.42 1.90
C ALA A 86 -0.88 -3.89 0.91
N ALA A 87 -1.07 -3.63 -0.38
CA ALA A 87 -0.10 -3.96 -1.42
C ALA A 87 1.21 -3.15 -1.28
N HIS A 88 1.13 -1.89 -0.87
CA HIS A 88 2.29 -1.06 -0.60
C HIS A 88 3.12 -1.59 0.58
N PHE A 89 2.51 -1.82 1.74
CA PHE A 89 3.22 -2.36 2.90
C PHE A 89 3.75 -3.78 2.69
N ARG A 90 3.05 -4.59 1.88
CA ARG A 90 3.56 -5.90 1.45
C ARG A 90 4.85 -5.76 0.64
N ARG A 91 4.94 -4.78 -0.27
CA ARG A 91 6.14 -4.50 -1.08
C ARG A 91 7.30 -4.02 -0.21
N LEU A 92 7.05 -3.02 0.64
CA LEU A 92 8.05 -2.51 1.59
C LEU A 92 8.63 -3.63 2.46
N ARG A 93 7.77 -4.51 2.99
CA ARG A 93 8.19 -5.65 3.82
C ARG A 93 9.08 -6.63 3.09
N LEU A 94 8.83 -6.86 1.79
CA LEU A 94 9.63 -7.77 0.97
C LEU A 94 10.93 -7.14 0.47
N GLY A 95 11.29 -5.96 0.98
CA GLY A 95 12.56 -5.30 0.67
C GLY A 95 12.51 -4.43 -0.58
N GLU A 96 11.34 -4.12 -1.14
CA GLU A 96 11.21 -3.01 -2.08
C GLU A 96 11.29 -1.69 -1.29
N ARG A 97 12.53 -1.31 -0.95
CA ARG A 97 12.89 0.04 -0.49
C ARG A 97 13.26 0.83 -1.75
N ASP A 98 12.55 1.91 -2.03
CA ASP A 98 12.70 2.69 -3.26
C ASP A 98 14.17 2.97 -3.64
N GLY A 99 14.50 2.71 -4.91
CA GLY A 99 15.81 3.00 -5.51
C GLY A 99 16.39 1.93 -6.43
N ASN A 100 15.70 0.81 -6.70
CA ASN A 100 16.22 -0.19 -7.64
C ASN A 100 15.47 -0.10 -8.98
N VAL A 101 16.22 0.18 -10.06
CA VAL A 101 15.79 0.10 -11.47
C VAL A 101 14.90 -1.13 -11.72
N THR A 102 15.15 -2.24 -11.03
CA THR A 102 14.35 -3.47 -11.10
C THR A 102 12.86 -3.29 -10.78
N SER A 103 12.48 -2.45 -9.80
CA SER A 103 11.06 -2.21 -9.45
C SER A 103 10.36 -1.34 -10.49
N LEU A 104 11.05 -0.33 -11.01
CA LEU A 104 10.57 0.46 -12.15
C LEU A 104 10.42 -0.44 -13.39
N THR A 105 11.42 -1.28 -13.68
CA THR A 105 11.39 -2.26 -14.78
C THR A 105 10.24 -3.25 -14.61
N LYS A 106 9.93 -3.70 -13.39
CA LYS A 106 8.78 -4.58 -13.13
C LYS A 106 7.45 -3.86 -13.31
N HIS A 107 7.33 -2.61 -12.88
CA HIS A 107 6.11 -1.82 -13.09
C HIS A 107 5.89 -1.50 -14.56
N ILE A 108 6.96 -1.17 -15.30
CA ILE A 108 6.94 -0.98 -16.75
C ILE A 108 6.57 -2.30 -17.45
N ALA A 109 7.22 -3.42 -17.11
CA ALA A 109 6.93 -4.73 -17.67
C ALA A 109 5.46 -5.14 -17.44
N ARG A 110 4.95 -4.93 -16.23
CA ARG A 110 3.55 -5.20 -15.90
C ARG A 110 2.59 -4.31 -16.69
N ALA A 111 2.88 -3.02 -16.82
CA ALA A 111 2.06 -2.11 -17.62
C ALA A 111 2.05 -2.51 -19.11
N ILE A 112 3.20 -2.96 -19.64
CA ILE A 112 3.32 -3.51 -21.00
C ILE A 112 2.48 -4.77 -21.15
N ASP A 113 2.55 -5.71 -20.20
CA ASP A 113 1.80 -6.96 -20.25
C ASP A 113 0.28 -6.72 -20.16
N GLU A 114 -0.15 -5.82 -19.27
CA GLU A 114 -1.55 -5.38 -19.17
C GLU A 114 -2.02 -4.68 -20.46
N TYR A 115 -1.15 -3.88 -21.09
CA TYR A 115 -1.44 -3.25 -22.38
C TYR A 115 -1.52 -4.27 -23.52
N ARG A 116 -0.58 -5.22 -23.62
CA ARG A 116 -0.59 -6.32 -24.61
C ARG A 116 -1.82 -7.19 -24.47
N ALA A 117 -2.23 -7.51 -23.24
CA ALA A 117 -3.44 -8.27 -22.98
C ALA A 117 -4.70 -7.52 -23.46
N ARG A 118 -4.70 -6.18 -23.35
CA ARG A 118 -5.83 -5.32 -23.74
C ARG A 118 -5.84 -4.96 -25.24
N PHE A 119 -4.67 -4.93 -25.87
CA PHE A 119 -4.46 -4.57 -27.26
C PHE A 119 -3.57 -5.61 -27.95
N SER A 120 -4.10 -6.81 -28.15
CA SER A 120 -3.37 -7.96 -28.69
C SER A 120 -2.82 -7.79 -30.12
N LYS A 121 -3.18 -6.70 -30.81
CA LYS A 121 -2.65 -6.34 -32.14
C LYS A 121 -1.48 -5.35 -32.10
N THR A 122 -1.09 -4.87 -30.91
CA THR A 122 0.04 -3.94 -30.78
C THR A 122 1.35 -4.69 -31.02
N THR A 123 2.17 -4.16 -31.93
CA THR A 123 3.48 -4.74 -32.25
C THR A 123 4.54 -4.33 -31.22
N ASP A 124 5.61 -5.12 -31.12
CA ASP A 124 6.73 -4.83 -30.21
C ASP A 124 7.40 -3.48 -30.51
N GLU A 125 7.38 -3.05 -31.77
CA GLU A 125 7.88 -1.74 -32.21
C GLU A 125 7.05 -0.57 -31.63
N GLN A 126 5.73 -0.71 -31.58
CA GLN A 126 4.85 0.31 -31.00
C GLN A 126 5.05 0.44 -29.49
N ILE A 127 5.28 -0.69 -28.82
CA ILE A 127 5.59 -0.72 -27.38
C ILE A 127 6.95 -0.06 -27.14
N HIS A 128 7.97 -0.42 -27.93
CA HIS A 128 9.31 0.16 -27.81
C HIS A 128 9.29 1.68 -28.04
N SER A 129 8.58 2.16 -29.05
CA SER A 129 8.43 3.60 -29.31
C SER A 129 7.75 4.33 -28.15
N ALA A 130 6.68 3.77 -27.58
CA ALA A 130 6.00 4.35 -26.41
C ALA A 130 6.91 4.41 -25.17
N LEU A 131 7.77 3.40 -24.98
CA LEU A 131 8.75 3.37 -23.89
C LEU A 131 9.82 4.46 -24.05
N LEU A 132 10.33 4.66 -25.26
CA LEU A 132 11.29 5.73 -25.54
C LEU A 132 10.68 7.12 -25.25
N THR A 133 9.43 7.36 -25.66
CA THR A 133 8.73 8.61 -25.34
C THR A 133 8.55 8.80 -23.84
N LEU A 134 8.24 7.73 -23.09
CA LEU A 134 8.10 7.80 -21.64
C LEU A 134 9.43 8.13 -20.96
N ILE A 135 10.54 7.54 -21.43
CA ILE A 135 11.90 7.81 -20.94
C ILE A 135 12.26 9.29 -21.15
N ASP A 136 12.00 9.83 -22.35
CA ASP A 136 12.28 11.25 -22.66
C ASP A 136 11.48 12.20 -21.75
N VAL A 137 10.17 11.95 -21.57
CA VAL A 137 9.31 12.77 -20.70
C VAL A 137 9.78 12.75 -19.24
N LEU A 138 10.29 11.60 -18.77
CA LEU A 138 10.82 11.47 -17.42
C LEU A 138 12.18 12.14 -17.26
N GLY A 139 13.05 12.07 -18.28
CA GLY A 139 14.34 12.76 -18.31
C GLY A 139 14.20 14.28 -18.25
N GLU A 140 13.30 14.85 -19.06
CA GLU A 140 13.05 16.30 -19.09
C GLU A 140 12.53 16.86 -17.76
N ARG A 141 11.76 16.07 -17.00
CA ARG A 141 11.22 16.47 -15.69
C ARG A 141 12.27 16.46 -14.58
N GLN A 142 13.30 15.63 -14.69
CA GLN A 142 14.40 15.61 -13.72
C GLN A 142 15.35 16.80 -13.89
N SER A 143 15.57 17.27 -15.13
CA SER A 143 16.41 18.44 -15.40
C SER A 143 15.77 19.79 -15.02
N ARG A 144 14.49 19.81 -14.64
CA ARG A 144 13.73 21.01 -14.21
C ARG A 144 13.55 21.12 -12.69
N ARG A 145 14.15 20.23 -11.91
CA ARG A 145 14.27 20.31 -10.44
C ARG A 145 15.69 20.68 -10.08
#